data_AF-A0AAQ3MP97-F1
#
_entry.id   AF-A0AAQ3MP97-F1
#
_cell.length_a   1.000
_cell.length_b   1.000
_cell.length_c   1.000
_cell.angle_alpha   90.00
_cell.angle_beta   90.00
_cell.angle_gamma   90.00
#
_symmetry.space_group_name_H-M   'P 1'
#
loop_
_entity.id
_entity.type
_entity.pdbx_description
1 polymer ?
#
loop_
_entity_poly.entity_id
_entity_poly.type
_entity_poly.pdbx_seq_one_letter_code
_entity_poly.pdbx_strand_id
1 'polypeptide(L)'
;MEIYRRLTHFDVETFVEEVIVKEGEWLPGNPESLKASYVFVCSHGSRDRRCGVFGPVLVSRFREEIGLHGLQGKVLVSSCSHIGGNKYAGNVIIIGSSINGEVTGHL
;
A
#
# COMPACT_ATOMS: atom_id res chain seq x y z
N MET A 1 -2.24 -8.17 -20.31
CA MET A 1 -2.20 -8.37 -18.86
C MET A 1 -1.72 -7.06 -18.25
N GLU A 2 -2.63 -6.24 -17.72
CA GLU A 2 -2.27 -5.01 -17.01
C GLU A 2 -1.68 -5.40 -15.65
N ILE A 3 -0.55 -4.81 -15.27
CA ILE A 3 0.12 -5.13 -14.00
C ILE A 3 -0.32 -4.12 -12.92
N TYR A 4 -0.59 -2.86 -13.29
CA TYR A 4 -1.18 -1.87 -12.39
C TYR A 4 -1.71 -0.64 -13.14
N ARG A 5 -3.01 -0.31 -13.01
CA ARG A 5 -3.64 0.94 -13.52
C ARG A 5 -3.03 1.50 -14.82
N ARG A 6 -3.06 0.70 -15.90
CA ARG A 6 -2.54 1.02 -17.25
C ARG A 6 -1.02 1.01 -17.45
N LEU A 7 -0.24 0.62 -16.45
CA LEU A 7 1.15 0.21 -16.64
C LEU A 7 1.18 -1.25 -17.12
N THR A 8 1.71 -1.47 -18.32
CA THR A 8 1.94 -2.80 -18.85
C THR A 8 3.41 -3.20 -18.70
N HIS A 9 3.73 -4.48 -18.89
CA HIS A 9 5.11 -4.96 -18.86
C HIS A 9 6.03 -4.28 -19.91
N PHE A 10 5.46 -3.74 -20.99
CA PHE A 10 6.21 -2.98 -21.98
C PHE A 10 6.64 -1.60 -21.48
N ASP A 11 5.90 -1.04 -20.51
CA ASP A 11 6.10 0.34 -20.04
C ASP A 11 7.04 0.42 -18.83
N VAL A 12 7.44 -0.74 -18.26
CA VAL A 12 8.18 -0.80 -16.99
C VAL A 12 9.55 -0.13 -17.10
N GLU A 13 10.32 -0.44 -18.16
CA GLU A 13 11.67 0.13 -18.34
C GLU A 13 11.59 1.65 -18.51
N THR A 14 10.67 2.13 -19.34
CA THR A 14 10.46 3.56 -19.56
C THR A 14 9.97 4.25 -18.29
N PHE A 15 9.09 3.63 -17.51
CA PHE A 15 8.64 4.17 -16.23
C PHE A 15 9.80 4.35 -15.25
N VAL A 16 10.66 3.35 -15.12
CA VAL A 16 11.83 3.43 -14.23
C VAL A 16 12.74 4.58 -14.65
N GLU A 17 13.07 4.66 -15.93
CA GLU A 17 13.96 5.71 -16.43
C GLU A 17 13.35 7.12 -16.27
N GLU A 18 12.13 7.33 -16.73
CA GLU A 18 11.52 8.67 -16.75
C GLU A 18 11.07 9.15 -15.36
N VAL A 19 10.52 8.26 -14.53
CA VAL A 19 9.90 8.66 -13.25
C VAL A 19 10.85 8.51 -12.08
N ILE A 20 11.61 7.40 -12.02
CA ILE A 20 12.45 7.09 -10.86
C ILE A 20 13.85 7.68 -11.02
N VAL A 21 14.47 7.53 -12.20
CA VAL A 21 15.85 7.99 -12.43
C VAL A 21 15.87 9.49 -12.72
N LYS A 22 14.98 9.97 -13.57
CA LYS A 22 14.92 11.39 -13.98
C LYS A 22 14.03 12.25 -13.09
N GLU A 23 13.34 11.66 -12.11
CA GLU A 23 12.36 12.34 -11.24
C GLU A 23 11.27 13.09 -12.05
N GLY A 24 10.94 12.58 -13.25
CA GLY A 24 9.97 13.19 -14.15
C GLY A 24 8.54 12.72 -13.89
N GLU A 25 7.58 13.38 -14.56
CA GLU A 25 6.18 12.95 -14.52
C GLU A 25 5.91 11.78 -15.47
N TRP A 26 5.08 10.82 -15.03
CA TRP A 26 4.62 9.74 -15.90
C TRP A 26 3.56 10.26 -16.88
N LEU A 27 4.00 10.73 -18.05
CA LEU A 27 3.14 11.27 -19.11
C LEU A 27 2.20 10.24 -19.77
N PRO A 28 2.59 8.97 -19.99
CA PRO A 28 1.71 7.99 -20.64
C PRO A 28 0.50 7.59 -19.81
N GLY A 29 0.54 7.81 -18.49
CA GLY A 29 -0.59 7.61 -17.59
C GLY A 29 -1.20 8.95 -17.20
N ASN A 30 -2.51 8.98 -16.94
CA ASN A 30 -3.09 10.09 -16.21
C ASN A 30 -3.00 9.72 -14.73
N PRO A 31 -1.98 10.18 -13.97
CA PRO A 31 -1.85 9.82 -12.56
C PRO A 31 -3.13 10.22 -11.82
N GLU A 32 -3.75 9.24 -11.15
CA GLU A 32 -4.93 9.50 -10.35
C GLU A 32 -4.51 10.02 -8.97
N SER A 33 -5.11 11.13 -8.56
CA SER A 33 -4.98 11.60 -7.18
C SER A 33 -5.44 10.50 -6.21
N LEU A 34 -4.66 10.27 -5.15
CA LEU A 34 -5.02 9.39 -4.05
C LEU A 34 -6.22 9.98 -3.30
N LYS A 35 -7.43 9.53 -3.60
CA LYS A 35 -8.67 10.00 -2.94
C LYS A 35 -8.98 9.30 -1.60
N ALA A 36 -8.14 8.35 -1.21
CA ALA A 36 -8.33 7.49 -0.05
C ALA A 36 -7.00 7.26 0.67
N SER A 37 -7.09 6.83 1.93
CA SER A 37 -5.97 6.28 2.69
C SER A 37 -5.87 4.77 2.47
N TYR A 38 -4.67 4.27 2.23
CA TYR A 38 -4.38 2.89 1.95
C TYR A 38 -3.56 2.32 3.11
N VAL A 39 -4.08 1.28 3.74
CA VAL A 39 -3.47 0.60 4.88
C VAL A 39 -2.99 -0.77 4.40
N PHE A 40 -1.67 -0.99 4.45
CA PHE A 40 -1.05 -2.25 4.07
C PHE A 40 -0.55 -2.97 5.31
N VAL A 41 -1.07 -4.18 5.55
CA VAL A 41 -0.75 -4.97 6.74
C VAL A 41 0.10 -6.17 6.33
N CYS A 42 1.29 -6.28 6.92
CA CYS A 42 2.18 -7.41 6.73
C CYS A 42 1.54 -8.70 7.24
N SER A 43 1.23 -9.64 6.35
CA SER A 43 0.59 -10.92 6.70
C SER A 43 1.32 -12.16 6.16
N HIS A 44 2.59 -12.00 5.81
CA HIS A 44 3.43 -13.11 5.36
C HIS A 44 3.63 -14.14 6.49
N GLY A 45 3.65 -15.43 6.17
CA GLY A 45 3.81 -16.50 7.17
C GLY A 45 5.16 -17.21 7.13
N SER A 46 5.94 -17.06 6.06
CA SER A 46 7.13 -17.88 5.79
C SER A 46 8.40 -17.39 6.46
N ARG A 47 8.58 -16.07 6.62
CA ARG A 47 9.80 -15.44 7.17
C ARG A 47 9.66 -15.04 8.63
N ASP A 48 8.49 -14.54 9.02
CA ASP A 48 8.07 -14.31 10.40
C ASP A 48 6.67 -14.87 10.62
N ARG A 49 6.59 -16.00 11.34
CA ARG A 49 5.33 -16.69 11.63
C ARG A 49 4.33 -15.80 12.37
N ARG A 50 4.80 -14.80 13.13
CA ARG A 50 3.93 -13.89 13.87
C ARG A 50 3.14 -12.98 12.92
N CYS A 51 3.72 -12.54 11.81
CA CYS A 51 2.98 -11.78 10.80
C CYS A 51 1.87 -12.60 10.16
N GLY A 52 2.09 -13.91 9.95
CA GLY A 52 1.07 -14.83 9.45
C GLY A 52 -0.08 -15.06 10.44
N VAL A 53 0.14 -14.83 11.73
CA VAL A 53 -0.89 -14.94 12.79
C VAL A 53 -1.60 -13.60 13.02
N PHE A 54 -0.83 -12.52 13.27
CA PHE A 54 -1.38 -11.21 13.63
C PHE A 54 -1.89 -10.42 12.41
N GLY A 55 -1.26 -10.57 11.24
CA GLY A 55 -1.63 -9.83 10.04
C GLY A 55 -3.11 -10.02 9.64
N PRO A 56 -3.60 -11.27 9.51
CA PRO A 56 -5.02 -11.50 9.20
C PRO A 56 -5.99 -10.92 10.24
N VAL A 57 -5.62 -10.98 11.53
CA VAL A 57 -6.42 -10.42 12.62
C VAL A 57 -6.51 -8.90 12.50
N LEU A 58 -5.37 -8.23 12.26
CA LEU A 58 -5.31 -6.79 12.07
C LEU A 58 -6.14 -6.34 10.85
N VAL A 59 -6.03 -7.04 9.73
CA VAL A 59 -6.85 -6.75 8.54
C VAL A 59 -8.35 -6.87 8.84
N SER A 60 -8.78 -7.91 9.56
CA SER A 60 -10.18 -8.07 9.97
C SER A 60 -10.65 -6.90 10.82
N ARG A 61 -9.86 -6.53 11.83
CA ARG A 61 -10.18 -5.41 12.73
C ARG A 61 -10.27 -4.08 11.98
N PHE A 62 -9.35 -3.80 11.07
CA PHE A 62 -9.45 -2.61 10.22
C PHE A 62 -10.75 -2.61 9.40
N ARG A 63 -11.15 -3.73 8.80
CA ARG A 63 -12.40 -3.81 8.03
C ARG A 63 -13.64 -3.57 8.89
N GLU A 64 -13.66 -4.12 10.10
CA GLU A 64 -14.72 -3.89 11.08
C GLU A 64 -14.83 -2.40 11.43
N GLU A 65 -13.72 -1.76 11.84
CA GLU A 65 -13.70 -0.34 12.21
C GLU A 65 -14.04 0.59 11.03
N ILE A 66 -13.53 0.29 9.83
CA ILE A 66 -13.92 1.02 8.60
C ILE A 66 -15.44 0.93 8.38
N GLY A 67 -16.01 -0.25 8.64
CA GLY A 67 -17.43 -0.52 8.61
C GLY A 67 -18.22 0.36 9.59
N LEU A 68 -17.83 0.28 10.87
CA LEU A 68 -18.47 0.95 12.00
C LEU A 68 -18.44 2.47 11.88
N HIS A 69 -17.34 3.03 11.37
CA HIS A 69 -17.14 4.48 11.25
C HIS A 69 -17.59 5.06 9.91
N GLY A 70 -18.17 4.27 9.00
CA GLY A 70 -18.64 4.77 7.70
C GLY A 70 -17.51 5.26 6.79
N LEU A 71 -16.32 4.64 6.90
CA LEU A 71 -15.10 5.04 6.19
C LEU A 71 -14.90 4.27 4.87
N GLN A 72 -15.90 3.53 4.41
CA GLN A 72 -15.83 2.77 3.15
C GLN A 72 -15.51 3.72 1.98
N GLY A 73 -14.54 3.34 1.15
CA GLY A 73 -14.07 4.15 0.02
C GLY A 73 -13.17 5.32 0.40
N LYS A 74 -13.06 5.68 1.69
CA LYS A 74 -12.07 6.65 2.20
C LYS A 74 -10.84 5.98 2.77
N VAL A 75 -11.00 4.76 3.31
CA VAL A 75 -9.91 3.93 3.80
C VAL A 75 -9.99 2.56 3.14
N LEU A 76 -8.88 2.11 2.57
CA LEU A 76 -8.73 0.83 1.90
C LEU A 76 -7.68 0.02 2.64
N VAL A 77 -8.02 -1.19 3.09
CA VAL A 77 -7.08 -2.07 3.81
C VAL A 77 -6.80 -3.35 3.03
N SER A 78 -5.51 -3.64 2.86
CA SER A 78 -5.02 -4.81 2.13
C SER A 78 -3.89 -5.50 2.89
N SER A 79 -3.83 -6.82 2.78
CA SER A 79 -2.67 -7.61 3.17
C SER A 79 -1.51 -7.39 2.20
N CYS A 80 -0.28 -7.38 2.71
CA CYS A 80 0.94 -7.30 1.89
C CYS A 80 1.99 -8.34 2.34
N SER A 81 3.03 -8.48 1.51
CA SER A 81 4.21 -9.30 1.80
C SER A 81 5.03 -8.72 2.97
N HIS A 82 6.17 -9.34 3.28
CA HIS A 82 7.01 -8.92 4.40
C HIS A 82 7.48 -7.48 4.26
N ILE A 83 7.16 -6.66 5.26
CA ILE A 83 7.60 -5.26 5.39
C ILE A 83 8.26 -5.12 6.75
N GLY A 84 9.42 -4.45 6.83
CA GLY A 84 10.15 -4.18 8.08
C GLY A 84 11.10 -5.29 8.55
N GLY A 85 11.80 -5.06 9.66
CA GLY A 85 12.71 -6.01 10.28
C GLY A 85 12.06 -6.80 11.43
N ASN A 86 12.59 -8.00 11.70
CA ASN A 86 12.05 -9.06 12.58
C ASN A 86 11.80 -8.70 14.07
N LYS A 87 11.85 -7.42 14.46
CA LYS A 87 11.61 -7.02 15.86
C LYS A 87 10.12 -6.91 16.19
N TYR A 88 9.27 -6.53 15.24
CA TYR A 88 7.83 -6.31 15.45
C TYR A 88 6.98 -7.10 14.44
N ALA A 89 5.82 -7.59 14.90
CA ALA A 89 4.92 -8.42 14.12
C ALA A 89 3.65 -7.64 13.77
N GLY A 90 3.18 -7.74 12.53
CA GLY A 90 2.00 -7.02 12.05
C GLY A 90 2.29 -5.58 11.63
N ASN A 91 3.47 -5.31 11.05
CA ASN A 91 3.87 -3.98 10.56
C ASN A 91 2.83 -3.41 9.58
N VAL A 92 2.56 -2.11 9.68
CA VAL A 92 1.51 -1.41 8.92
C VAL A 92 2.11 -0.22 8.16
N ILE A 93 1.91 -0.17 6.84
CA ILE A 93 2.16 1.04 6.05
C ILE A 93 0.85 1.76 5.82
N ILE A 94 0.80 3.07 6.07
CA ILE A 94 -0.36 3.91 5.76
C ILE A 94 0.05 4.92 4.68
N ILE A 95 -0.60 4.87 3.53
CA ILE A 95 -0.40 5.81 2.43
C ILE A 95 -1.68 6.62 2.29
N GLY A 96 -1.68 7.87 2.74
CA GLY A 96 -2.84 8.77 2.64
C GLY A 96 -2.55 9.98 1.78
N SER A 97 -3.60 10.56 1.22
CA SER A 97 -3.57 11.99 0.87
C SER A 97 -3.68 12.77 2.18
N SER A 98 -2.54 13.05 2.80
CA SER A 98 -2.49 14.19 3.72
C SER A 98 -2.79 15.44 2.90
N ILE A 99 -3.36 16.47 3.54
CA ILE A 99 -3.54 17.81 2.96
C ILE A 99 -2.23 18.42 2.39
N ASN A 100 -1.08 17.80 2.71
CA ASN A 100 0.26 18.17 2.26
C ASN A 100 1.00 17.07 1.46
N GLY A 101 0.34 15.95 1.09
CA GLY A 101 0.96 14.86 0.32
C GLY A 101 1.98 13.98 1.07
N GLU A 102 2.13 14.15 2.38
CA GLU A 102 3.11 13.41 3.19
C GLU A 102 2.66 11.96 3.47
N VAL A 103 3.48 10.99 3.06
CA VAL A 103 3.26 9.56 3.28
C VAL A 103 3.94 9.14 4.59
N THR A 104 3.17 8.63 5.55
CA THR A 104 3.69 8.22 6.87
C THR A 104 3.58 6.72 7.07
N GLY A 105 4.73 6.04 7.21
CA GLY A 105 4.79 4.63 7.58
C GLY A 105 5.07 4.47 9.07
N HIS A 106 4.22 3.71 9.78
CA HIS A 106 4.49 3.31 11.17
C HIS A 106 4.96 1.85 11.18
N LEU A 107 6.28 1.66 11.24
CA LEU A 107 6.91 0.33 11.40
C LEU A 107 6.77 -0.19 12.84
#